data_AF-D0LKX4-F1
#
_entry.id   AF-D0LKX4-F1
#
_cell.length_a   1.000
_cell.length_b   1.000
_cell.length_c   1.000
_cell.angle_alpha   90.00
_cell.angle_beta   90.00
_cell.angle_gamma   90.00
#
_symmetry.space_group_name_H-M   'P 1'
#
loop_
_entity.id
_entity.type
_entity.pdbx_description
1 polymer ?
#
loop_
_entity_poly.entity_id
_entity_poly.type
_entity_poly.pdbx_seq_one_letter_code
_entity_poly.pdbx_strand_id
1 'polypeptide(L)'
;MSSSRCYLRHPRVAIALRDDACLFVRPGRDAIELSDVDTAALASLFELLALITPHEVLAEHLEPAFIEYLLSNEILVSGTHAELQEHLPRPGSADADKPFRRLVFGLTGAISASQVVWHLFELKRLYCQRIDVIMTEAAQRIVRPELLRYLGLEVWEEHGDGLARDQGGFEQLARDAEMVVVVPASARTLQKLAGGANSDMLSKTVACTRAPVVIVPVTNGHMWTNPAVARSVEQLREDGRYVVVPRAGVEVSQHEAARAASAIGGGGVLGSHLPDLLLAIRAAHRESP
;
A
#
# COMPACT_ATOMS: atom_id res chain seq x y z
N MET A 1 40.01 10.21 -2.80
CA MET A 1 39.17 8.99 -2.86
C MET A 1 38.13 9.26 -3.93
N SER A 2 38.17 8.52 -5.04
CA SER A 2 37.23 8.71 -6.16
C SER A 2 35.81 8.67 -5.60
N SER A 3 35.03 9.72 -5.80
CA SER A 3 33.63 9.71 -5.37
C SER A 3 32.89 8.74 -6.28
N SER A 4 32.63 7.53 -5.79
CA SER A 4 31.92 6.50 -6.53
C SER A 4 30.53 7.03 -6.88
N ARG A 5 30.24 7.07 -8.18
CA ARG A 5 28.94 7.50 -8.69
C ARG A 5 27.88 6.53 -8.16
N CYS A 6 26.82 7.09 -7.60
CA CYS A 6 25.68 6.35 -7.08
C CYS A 6 24.41 6.77 -7.82
N TYR A 7 23.36 5.97 -7.63
CA TYR A 7 22.04 6.14 -8.21
C TYR A 7 20.96 5.92 -7.16
N LEU A 8 19.83 6.59 -7.34
CA LEU A 8 18.65 6.45 -6.48
C LEU A 8 17.40 6.63 -7.35
N ARG A 9 16.36 5.82 -7.12
CA ARG A 9 15.03 6.06 -7.69
C ARG A 9 14.54 7.41 -7.20
N HIS A 10 14.17 8.30 -8.12
CA HIS A 10 13.68 9.60 -7.74
C HIS A 10 12.48 9.45 -6.76
N PRO A 11 12.51 10.01 -5.54
CA PRO A 11 11.54 9.68 -4.49
C PRO A 11 10.08 9.99 -4.82
N ARG A 12 9.86 10.94 -5.74
CA ARG A 12 8.53 11.33 -6.23
C ARG A 12 8.03 10.51 -7.43
N VAL A 13 8.78 9.51 -7.88
CA VAL A 13 8.38 8.62 -8.96
C VAL A 13 7.69 7.42 -8.34
N ALA A 14 6.38 7.32 -8.62
CA ALA A 14 5.59 6.16 -8.34
C ALA A 14 5.72 5.14 -9.49
N ILE A 15 5.79 3.86 -9.15
CA ILE A 15 5.90 2.78 -10.13
C ILE A 15 4.66 1.90 -10.01
N ALA A 16 3.96 1.72 -11.12
CA ALA A 16 2.85 0.77 -11.23
C ALA A 16 3.22 -0.32 -12.24
N LEU A 17 3.01 -1.57 -11.84
CA LEU A 17 3.27 -2.73 -12.69
C LEU A 17 1.95 -3.29 -13.22
N ARG A 18 1.91 -3.56 -14.53
CA ARG A 18 0.87 -4.33 -15.23
C ARG A 18 1.51 -5.63 -15.76
N ASP A 19 0.75 -6.54 -16.36
CA ASP A 19 1.24 -7.89 -16.70
C ASP A 19 2.52 -7.86 -17.57
N ASP A 20 2.59 -6.97 -18.56
CA ASP A 20 3.68 -6.82 -19.53
C ASP A 20 4.25 -5.38 -19.62
N ALA A 21 3.83 -4.49 -18.71
CA ALA A 21 4.21 -3.08 -18.76
C ALA A 21 4.55 -2.50 -17.38
N CYS A 22 5.49 -1.56 -17.36
CA CYS A 22 5.88 -0.78 -16.19
C CYS A 22 5.56 0.70 -16.45
N LEU A 23 4.76 1.29 -15.57
CA LEU A 23 4.34 2.69 -15.65
C LEU A 23 5.06 3.51 -14.57
N PHE A 24 5.73 4.57 -15.00
CA PHE A 24 6.33 5.57 -14.12
C PHE A 24 5.45 6.80 -14.07
N VAL A 25 5.04 7.19 -12.87
CA VAL A 25 4.19 8.35 -12.64
C VAL A 25 4.90 9.32 -11.71
N ARG A 26 5.06 10.57 -12.15
CA ARG A 26 5.61 11.65 -11.34
C ARG A 26 4.65 12.83 -11.34
N PRO A 27 4.36 13.45 -10.18
CA PRO A 27 3.51 14.62 -10.14
C PRO A 27 4.04 15.75 -11.04
N GLY A 28 3.18 16.25 -11.96
CA GLY A 28 3.51 17.34 -12.87
C GLY A 28 4.23 16.92 -14.17
N ARG A 29 4.28 15.62 -14.47
CA ARG A 29 4.81 15.06 -15.72
C ARG A 29 3.80 14.08 -16.32
N ASP A 30 3.91 13.85 -17.63
CA ASP A 30 3.19 12.76 -18.28
C ASP A 30 3.71 11.40 -17.78
N ALA A 31 2.82 10.42 -17.70
CA ALA A 31 3.20 9.08 -17.32
C ALA A 31 4.04 8.44 -18.44
N ILE A 32 5.10 7.71 -18.06
CA ILE A 32 5.97 7.00 -19.00
C ILE A 32 5.67 5.51 -18.89
N GLU A 33 5.34 4.88 -20.00
CA GLU A 33 5.10 3.46 -20.09
C GLU A 33 6.27 2.76 -20.77
N LEU A 34 6.80 1.73 -20.12
CA LEU A 34 7.70 0.75 -20.72
C LEU A 34 6.93 -0.54 -20.93
N SER A 35 6.67 -0.88 -22.19
CA SER A 35 6.03 -2.13 -22.60
C SER A 35 7.07 -3.21 -22.92
N ASP A 36 6.65 -4.47 -23.02
CA ASP A 36 7.49 -5.63 -23.33
C ASP A 36 8.66 -5.84 -22.35
N VAL A 37 8.41 -5.57 -21.06
CA VAL A 37 9.42 -5.67 -20.00
C VAL A 37 9.13 -6.79 -19.03
N ASP A 38 10.19 -7.40 -18.49
CA ASP A 38 10.08 -8.31 -17.35
C ASP A 38 9.72 -7.50 -16.10
N THR A 39 8.42 -7.47 -15.78
CA THR A 39 7.87 -6.69 -14.67
C THR A 39 8.32 -7.20 -13.31
N ALA A 40 8.68 -8.48 -13.18
CA ALA A 40 9.21 -9.05 -11.94
C ALA A 40 10.66 -8.59 -11.71
N ALA A 41 11.50 -8.66 -12.75
CA ALA A 41 12.88 -8.18 -12.67
C ALA A 41 12.94 -6.67 -12.41
N LEU A 42 12.11 -5.87 -13.10
CA LEU A 42 12.02 -4.43 -12.85
C LEU A 42 11.53 -4.12 -11.43
N ALA A 43 10.56 -4.88 -10.91
CA ALA A 43 10.10 -4.69 -9.54
C ALA A 43 11.24 -4.84 -8.51
N SER A 44 12.01 -5.93 -8.60
CA SER A 44 13.14 -6.19 -7.71
C SER A 44 14.24 -5.12 -7.85
N LEU A 45 14.53 -4.71 -9.08
CA LEU A 45 15.50 -3.66 -9.35
C LEU A 45 15.09 -2.31 -8.75
N PHE A 46 13.82 -1.91 -8.90
CA PHE A 46 13.36 -0.64 -8.35
C PHE A 46 13.19 -0.66 -6.83
N GLU A 47 13.03 -1.83 -6.22
CA GLU A 47 13.18 -1.99 -4.77
C GLU A 47 14.62 -1.76 -4.32
N LEU A 48 15.60 -2.31 -5.05
CA LEU A 48 17.01 -2.04 -4.77
C LEU A 48 17.35 -0.55 -4.93
N LEU A 49 16.82 0.08 -5.99
CA LEU A 49 16.99 1.51 -6.27
C LEU A 49 16.17 2.42 -5.33
N ALA A 50 15.34 1.88 -4.44
CA ALA A 50 14.78 2.66 -3.33
C ALA A 50 15.86 3.08 -2.32
N LEU A 51 17.04 2.45 -2.37
CA LEU A 51 18.24 2.81 -1.61
C LEU A 51 19.31 3.40 -2.53
N ILE A 52 20.21 4.19 -1.95
CA ILE A 52 21.36 4.72 -2.67
C ILE A 52 22.24 3.56 -3.11
N THR A 53 22.31 3.35 -4.42
CA THR A 53 22.94 2.19 -5.05
C THR A 53 24.23 2.61 -5.77
N PRO A 54 25.40 2.04 -5.45
CA PRO A 54 26.65 2.31 -6.17
C PRO A 54 26.58 1.87 -7.64
N HIS A 55 27.31 2.56 -8.52
CA HIS A 55 27.36 2.24 -9.94
C HIS A 55 27.74 0.78 -10.24
N GLU A 56 28.70 0.23 -9.50
CA GLU A 56 29.19 -1.15 -9.67
C GLU A 56 28.05 -2.16 -9.50
N VAL A 57 27.20 -1.99 -8.48
CA VAL A 57 26.03 -2.84 -8.24
C VAL A 57 24.98 -2.65 -9.32
N LEU A 58 24.72 -1.41 -9.74
CA LEU A 58 23.71 -1.15 -10.76
C LEU A 58 24.12 -1.70 -12.14
N ALA A 59 25.41 -1.65 -12.47
CA ALA A 59 25.96 -2.14 -13.74
C ALA A 59 25.92 -3.66 -13.86
N GLU A 60 25.77 -4.41 -12.76
CA GLU A 60 25.52 -5.86 -12.80
C GLU A 60 24.11 -6.20 -13.28
N HIS A 61 23.17 -5.25 -13.19
CA HIS A 61 21.75 -5.47 -13.46
C HIS A 61 21.22 -4.71 -14.68
N LEU A 62 21.84 -3.59 -15.06
CA LEU A 62 21.35 -2.73 -16.14
C LEU A 62 22.43 -2.39 -17.16
N GLU A 63 22.03 -2.40 -18.44
CA GLU A 63 22.86 -1.86 -19.52
C GLU A 63 23.02 -0.33 -19.38
N PRO A 64 24.21 0.23 -19.73
CA PRO A 64 24.47 1.66 -19.64
C PRO A 64 23.43 2.54 -20.35
N ALA A 65 22.97 2.12 -21.53
CA ALA A 65 21.96 2.85 -22.30
C ALA A 65 20.62 2.96 -21.56
N PHE A 66 20.24 1.92 -20.81
CA PHE A 66 19.00 1.95 -20.03
C PHE A 66 19.13 2.83 -18.79
N ILE A 67 20.30 2.83 -18.13
CA ILE A 67 20.59 3.78 -17.04
C ILE A 67 20.46 5.23 -17.54
N GLU A 68 21.03 5.55 -18.70
CA GLU A 68 20.91 6.87 -19.32
C GLU A 68 19.47 7.24 -19.67
N TYR A 69 18.69 6.28 -20.18
CA TYR A 69 17.25 6.46 -20.41
C TYR A 69 16.51 6.83 -19.12
N LEU A 70 16.74 6.11 -18.03
CA LEU A 70 16.08 6.37 -16.75
C LEU A 70 16.50 7.72 -16.15
N LEU A 71 17.75 8.14 -16.31
CA LEU A 71 18.21 9.47 -15.89
C LEU A 71 17.59 10.59 -16.72
N SER A 72 17.53 10.41 -18.04
CA SER A 72 16.98 11.42 -18.98
C SER A 72 15.49 11.67 -18.74
N ASN A 73 14.79 10.64 -18.25
CA ASN A 73 13.37 10.71 -17.87
C ASN A 73 13.15 11.07 -16.39
N GLU A 74 14.21 11.41 -15.64
CA GLU A 74 14.16 11.73 -14.22
C GLU A 74 13.53 10.62 -13.36
N ILE A 75 13.57 9.36 -13.83
CA ILE A 75 13.17 8.17 -13.08
C ILE A 75 14.26 7.83 -12.05
N LEU A 76 15.52 7.98 -12.44
CA LEU A 76 16.68 7.92 -11.57
C LEU A 76 17.29 9.31 -11.37
N VAL A 77 17.93 9.48 -10.21
CA VAL A 77 18.88 10.57 -9.95
C VAL A 77 20.26 9.96 -9.72
N SER A 78 21.31 10.60 -10.21
CA SER A 78 22.71 10.19 -9.99
C SER A 78 23.48 11.27 -9.27
N GLY A 79 24.44 10.86 -8.43
CA GLY A 79 25.30 11.77 -7.70
C GLY A 79 26.26 11.00 -6.80
N THR A 80 26.99 11.71 -5.97
CA THR A 80 27.74 11.09 -4.87
C THR A 80 26.76 10.54 -3.81
N HIS A 81 27.22 9.63 -2.96
CA HIS A 81 26.37 9.13 -1.86
C HIS A 81 25.83 10.27 -0.98
N ALA A 82 26.66 11.28 -0.68
CA ALA A 82 26.28 12.42 0.16
C ALA A 82 25.22 13.31 -0.52
N GLU A 83 25.37 13.59 -1.82
CA GLU A 83 24.39 14.34 -2.61
C GLU A 83 23.05 13.60 -2.68
N LEU A 84 23.08 12.30 -2.97
CA LEU A 84 21.87 11.48 -3.05
C LEU A 84 21.18 11.31 -1.69
N GLN A 85 21.92 11.39 -0.59
CA GLN A 85 21.36 11.38 0.75
C GLN A 85 20.54 12.65 1.05
N GLU A 86 20.78 13.75 0.34
CA GLU A 86 19.92 14.93 0.37
C GLU A 86 18.64 14.74 -0.44
N HIS A 87 18.70 13.92 -1.49
CA HIS A 87 17.56 13.58 -2.33
C HIS A 87 16.65 12.52 -1.72
N LEU A 88 17.15 11.66 -0.83
CA LEU A 88 16.29 10.77 -0.06
C LEU A 88 15.18 11.60 0.60
N PRO A 89 13.93 11.10 0.63
CA PRO A 89 12.84 11.81 1.27
C PRO A 89 13.20 12.02 2.73
N ARG A 90 13.72 13.22 3.04
CA ARG A 90 13.77 13.72 4.40
C ARG A 90 12.30 13.81 4.79
N PRO A 91 11.86 13.18 5.88
CA PRO A 91 10.49 13.35 6.33
C PRO A 91 10.22 14.85 6.38
N GLY A 92 9.40 15.34 5.44
CA GLY A 92 9.08 16.74 5.34
C GLY A 92 8.45 17.15 6.66
N SER A 93 9.02 18.16 7.31
CA SER A 93 8.58 18.65 8.61
C SER A 93 7.25 19.42 8.55
N ALA A 94 6.69 19.64 7.36
CA ALA A 94 5.47 20.39 7.13
C ALA A 94 4.38 19.52 6.49
N ASP A 95 3.21 19.45 7.11
CA ASP A 95 2.07 18.67 6.63
C ASP A 95 1.52 19.16 5.28
N ALA A 96 1.77 20.42 4.90
CA ALA A 96 1.21 21.06 3.70
C ALA A 96 1.61 20.38 2.37
N ASP A 97 2.79 19.75 2.30
CA ASP A 97 3.31 19.16 1.06
C ASP A 97 2.93 17.69 0.87
N LYS A 98 2.26 17.09 1.85
CA LYS A 98 1.86 15.68 1.79
C LYS A 98 0.74 15.47 0.77
N PRO A 99 0.83 14.45 -0.11
CA PRO A 99 -0.18 14.23 -1.14
C PRO A 99 -1.57 13.96 -0.56
N PHE A 100 -1.67 13.25 0.57
CA PHE A 100 -2.95 12.94 1.21
C PHE A 100 -3.18 13.80 2.44
N ARG A 101 -4.36 14.40 2.55
CA ARG A 101 -4.87 15.07 3.75
C ARG A 101 -5.40 14.06 4.76
N ARG A 102 -6.25 13.12 4.32
CA ARG A 102 -6.87 12.15 5.22
C ARG A 102 -7.10 10.80 4.54
N LEU A 103 -6.51 9.75 5.10
CA LEU A 103 -6.75 8.37 4.71
C LEU A 103 -7.39 7.59 5.85
N VAL A 104 -8.32 6.70 5.51
CA VAL A 104 -8.95 5.79 6.49
C VAL A 104 -8.50 4.37 6.20
N PHE A 105 -8.03 3.67 7.23
CA PHE A 105 -7.54 2.30 7.14
C PHE A 105 -8.42 1.35 7.94
N GLY A 106 -8.85 0.24 7.34
CA GLY A 106 -9.51 -0.87 8.03
C GLY A 106 -8.53 -1.98 8.35
N LEU A 107 -8.13 -2.11 9.62
CA LEU A 107 -7.27 -3.19 10.09
C LEU A 107 -8.12 -4.38 10.57
N THR A 108 -7.93 -5.55 9.96
CA THR A 108 -8.75 -6.73 10.23
C THR A 108 -7.95 -7.91 10.78
N GLY A 109 -8.63 -8.96 11.25
CA GLY A 109 -8.03 -10.12 11.90
C GLY A 109 -7.24 -11.05 10.97
N ALA A 110 -6.07 -10.61 10.53
CA ALA A 110 -5.05 -11.44 9.90
C ALA A 110 -3.69 -11.16 10.55
N ILE A 111 -2.81 -12.16 10.63
CA ILE A 111 -1.52 -12.03 11.33
C ILE A 111 -0.64 -10.90 10.78
N SER A 112 -0.77 -10.62 9.49
CA SER A 112 -0.12 -9.52 8.79
C SER A 112 -0.50 -8.13 9.31
N ALA A 113 -1.59 -8.00 10.10
CA ALA A 113 -1.93 -6.76 10.77
C ALA A 113 -0.77 -6.24 11.63
N SER A 114 0.05 -7.14 12.21
CA SER A 114 1.28 -6.79 12.94
C SER A 114 2.31 -6.04 12.10
N GLN A 115 2.44 -6.38 10.81
CA GLN A 115 3.40 -5.77 9.88
C GLN A 115 2.88 -4.43 9.33
N VAL A 116 1.57 -4.33 9.10
CA VAL A 116 0.91 -3.13 8.57
C VAL A 116 1.13 -1.90 9.47
N VAL A 117 1.26 -2.08 10.78
CA VAL A 117 1.49 -0.98 11.75
C VAL A 117 2.64 -0.06 11.34
N TRP A 118 3.80 -0.63 10.98
CA TRP A 118 4.96 0.16 10.61
C TRP A 118 4.75 0.88 9.28
N HIS A 119 4.10 0.21 8.31
CA HIS A 119 3.76 0.83 7.03
C HIS A 119 2.81 2.02 7.19
N LEU A 120 1.85 1.96 8.11
CA LEU A 120 0.95 3.09 8.41
C LEU A 120 1.72 4.27 9.02
N PHE A 121 2.66 4.01 9.91
CA PHE A 121 3.52 5.04 10.48
C PHE A 121 4.38 5.74 9.40
N GLU A 122 5.07 4.97 8.55
CA GLU A 122 5.85 5.51 7.44
C GLU A 122 4.97 6.28 6.45
N LEU A 123 3.79 5.73 6.10
CA LEU A 123 2.83 6.39 5.22
C LEU A 123 2.34 7.71 5.78
N LYS A 124 2.01 7.78 7.08
CA LYS A 124 1.64 9.05 7.72
C LYS A 124 2.81 10.02 7.71
N ARG A 125 4.01 9.57 8.08
CA ARG A 125 5.17 10.47 8.18
C ARG A 125 5.51 11.10 6.83
N LEU A 126 5.46 10.31 5.75
CA LEU A 126 5.97 10.71 4.44
C LEU A 126 4.89 11.22 3.46
N TYR A 127 3.66 10.71 3.56
CA TYR A 127 2.65 10.89 2.49
C TYR A 127 1.28 11.39 2.97
N CYS A 128 0.95 11.32 4.26
CA CYS A 128 -0.40 11.63 4.74
C CYS A 128 -0.45 12.50 6.00
N GLN A 129 -1.24 13.58 6.00
CA GLN A 129 -1.37 14.46 7.17
C GLN A 129 -2.07 13.74 8.34
N ARG A 130 -3.17 13.03 8.06
CA ARG A 130 -3.94 12.29 9.04
C ARG A 130 -4.30 10.88 8.55
N ILE A 131 -4.03 9.90 9.40
CA ILE A 131 -4.49 8.52 9.20
C ILE A 131 -5.42 8.14 10.34
N ASP A 132 -6.63 7.73 9.99
CA ASP A 132 -7.61 7.13 10.90
C ASP A 132 -7.64 5.61 10.67
N VAL A 133 -7.51 4.81 11.72
CA VAL A 133 -7.46 3.35 11.66
C VAL A 133 -8.67 2.78 12.38
N ILE A 134 -9.57 2.15 11.64
CA ILE A 134 -10.68 1.36 12.15
C ILE A 134 -10.18 -0.06 12.42
N MET A 135 -10.25 -0.51 13.67
CA MET A 135 -9.80 -1.83 14.10
C MET A 135 -10.98 -2.72 14.44
N THR A 136 -11.11 -3.83 13.70
CA THR A 136 -12.02 -4.92 14.10
C THR A 136 -11.56 -5.55 15.42
N GLU A 137 -12.46 -6.17 16.18
CA GLU A 137 -12.11 -6.91 17.40
C GLU A 137 -11.02 -7.95 17.16
N ALA A 138 -11.07 -8.64 16.02
CA ALA A 138 -10.08 -9.64 15.66
C ALA A 138 -8.69 -9.03 15.42
N ALA A 139 -8.62 -7.81 14.88
CA ALA A 139 -7.36 -7.10 14.73
C ALA A 139 -6.79 -6.65 16.09
N GLN A 140 -7.65 -6.25 17.03
CA GLN A 140 -7.25 -5.82 18.37
C GLN A 140 -6.60 -6.94 19.19
N ARG A 141 -6.93 -8.20 18.90
CA ARG A 141 -6.27 -9.39 19.50
C ARG A 141 -4.85 -9.63 18.97
N ILE A 142 -4.49 -9.03 17.83
CA ILE A 142 -3.18 -9.18 17.18
C ILE A 142 -2.31 -7.94 17.45
N VAL A 143 -2.88 -6.76 17.26
CA VAL A 143 -2.23 -5.46 17.47
C VAL A 143 -3.05 -4.69 18.48
N ARG A 144 -2.40 -4.22 19.55
CA ARG A 144 -3.07 -3.39 20.55
C ARG A 144 -3.31 -1.97 20.00
N PRO A 145 -4.51 -1.38 20.13
CA PRO A 145 -4.80 0.00 19.71
C PRO A 145 -3.80 1.04 20.20
N GLU A 146 -3.25 0.85 21.41
CA GLU A 146 -2.31 1.78 22.04
C GLU A 146 -1.02 1.96 21.23
N LEU A 147 -0.56 0.92 20.54
CA LEU A 147 0.64 1.00 19.70
C LEU A 147 0.44 1.97 18.54
N LEU A 148 -0.71 1.90 17.86
CA LEU A 148 -1.05 2.79 16.76
C LEU A 148 -1.21 4.23 17.25
N ARG A 149 -1.84 4.42 18.41
CA ARG A 149 -1.96 5.74 19.07
C ARG A 149 -0.60 6.34 19.39
N TYR A 150 0.34 5.54 19.91
CA TYR A 150 1.71 5.99 20.20
C TYR A 150 2.46 6.44 18.94
N LEU A 151 2.19 5.80 17.80
CA LEU A 151 2.72 6.19 16.48
C LEU A 151 1.98 7.40 15.87
N GLY A 152 1.08 8.02 16.64
CA GLY A 152 0.31 9.20 16.26
C GLY A 152 -0.85 8.90 15.31
N LEU A 153 -1.30 7.65 15.18
CA LEU A 153 -2.46 7.30 14.36
C LEU A 153 -3.74 7.45 15.19
N GLU A 154 -4.82 7.92 14.55
CA GLU A 154 -6.14 7.99 15.19
C GLU A 154 -6.78 6.61 15.13
N VAL A 155 -7.28 6.08 16.24
CA VAL A 155 -7.76 4.68 16.30
C VAL A 155 -9.22 4.62 16.72
N TRP A 156 -10.01 3.93 15.89
CA TRP A 156 -11.43 3.71 16.02
C TRP A 156 -11.69 2.22 16.25
N GLU A 157 -12.18 1.88 17.43
CA GLU A 157 -12.45 0.49 17.81
C GLU A 157 -13.87 0.09 17.42
N GLU A 158 -14.08 -1.16 16.99
CA GLU A 158 -15.36 -1.69 16.48
C GLU A 158 -16.55 -1.43 17.43
N HIS A 159 -16.32 -1.55 18.74
CA HIS A 159 -17.32 -1.37 19.81
C HIS A 159 -16.87 -0.37 20.90
N GLY A 160 -15.95 0.55 20.58
CA GLY A 160 -15.33 1.44 21.57
C GLY A 160 -16.35 2.34 22.29
N ASP A 161 -16.33 2.26 23.62
CA ASP A 161 -17.13 3.07 24.54
C ASP A 161 -16.70 4.55 24.57
N GLY A 162 -17.67 5.46 24.60
CA GLY A 162 -17.55 6.77 25.25
C GLY A 162 -17.01 7.96 24.45
N LEU A 163 -15.89 7.84 23.72
CA LEU A 163 -15.21 9.02 23.12
C LEU A 163 -15.52 9.29 21.64
N ALA A 164 -16.14 8.34 20.94
CA ALA A 164 -16.51 8.48 19.52
C ALA A 164 -17.85 9.20 19.28
N ARG A 165 -18.64 9.49 20.33
CA ARG A 165 -20.00 10.03 20.18
C ARG A 165 -20.04 11.49 19.72
N ASP A 166 -19.00 12.27 20.02
CA ASP A 166 -18.91 13.68 19.62
C ASP A 166 -18.18 13.91 18.28
N GLN A 167 -17.60 12.87 17.67
CA GLN A 167 -16.82 12.98 16.42
C GLN A 167 -17.57 12.52 15.15
N GLY A 168 -18.90 12.34 15.20
CA GLY A 168 -19.68 11.96 14.00
C GLY A 168 -19.44 10.55 13.45
N GLY A 169 -18.61 9.73 14.10
CA GLY A 169 -18.48 8.28 13.86
C GLY A 169 -18.12 7.89 12.42
N PHE A 170 -18.71 6.78 11.94
CA PHE A 170 -18.47 6.24 10.59
C PHE A 170 -18.86 7.23 9.49
N GLU A 171 -19.84 8.11 9.72
CA GLU A 171 -20.28 9.11 8.73
C GLU A 171 -19.21 10.17 8.50
N GLN A 172 -18.57 10.66 9.57
CA GLN A 172 -17.47 11.60 9.45
C GLN A 172 -16.28 10.94 8.73
N LEU A 173 -15.92 9.72 9.13
CA LEU A 173 -14.83 8.98 8.48
C LEU A 173 -15.11 8.76 7.00
N ALA A 174 -16.32 8.34 6.65
CA ALA A 174 -16.73 8.08 5.27
C ALA A 174 -16.71 9.34 4.40
N ARG A 175 -17.15 10.48 4.93
CA ARG A 175 -17.25 11.75 4.20
C ARG A 175 -15.89 12.41 4.00
N ASP A 176 -15.04 12.39 5.02
CA ASP A 176 -13.80 13.16 5.04
C ASP A 176 -12.60 12.37 4.48
N ALA A 177 -12.75 11.05 4.25
CA ALA A 177 -11.74 10.21 3.63
C ALA A 177 -11.47 10.64 2.18
N GLU A 178 -10.19 10.78 1.81
CA GLU A 178 -9.81 10.82 0.39
C GLU A 178 -9.72 9.41 -0.22
N MET A 179 -9.60 8.39 0.63
CA MET A 179 -9.61 6.98 0.27
C MET A 179 -9.80 6.13 1.53
N VAL A 180 -10.46 4.98 1.39
CA VAL A 180 -10.54 3.94 2.43
C VAL A 180 -9.74 2.73 1.98
N VAL A 181 -8.82 2.25 2.81
CA VAL A 181 -7.95 1.10 2.52
C VAL A 181 -8.16 0.01 3.57
N VAL A 182 -8.71 -1.14 3.18
CA VAL A 182 -8.87 -2.28 4.08
C VAL A 182 -7.67 -3.20 3.93
N VAL A 183 -6.74 -3.13 4.89
CA VAL A 183 -5.48 -3.87 4.87
C VAL A 183 -5.06 -4.24 6.29
N PRO A 184 -4.80 -5.53 6.58
CA PRO A 184 -5.20 -6.66 5.75
C PRO A 184 -6.73 -6.81 5.74
N ALA A 185 -7.30 -7.32 4.66
CA ALA A 185 -8.70 -7.71 4.57
C ALA A 185 -8.82 -9.24 4.75
N SER A 186 -9.27 -9.67 5.93
CA SER A 186 -9.54 -11.07 6.24
C SER A 186 -10.73 -11.59 5.42
N ALA A 187 -10.81 -12.91 5.19
CA ALA A 187 -11.93 -13.51 4.48
C ALA A 187 -13.31 -13.17 5.09
N ARG A 188 -13.39 -13.07 6.42
CA ARG A 188 -14.61 -12.62 7.12
C ARG A 188 -14.97 -11.20 6.71
N THR A 189 -13.99 -10.30 6.64
CA THR A 189 -14.22 -8.92 6.19
C THR A 189 -14.62 -8.87 4.73
N LEU A 190 -13.99 -9.66 3.84
CA LEU A 190 -14.37 -9.73 2.42
C LEU A 190 -15.85 -10.09 2.27
N GLN A 191 -16.31 -11.14 2.96
CA GLN A 191 -17.71 -11.58 2.93
C GLN A 191 -18.66 -10.52 3.50
N LYS A 192 -18.29 -9.86 4.60
CA LYS A 192 -19.08 -8.78 5.20
C LYS A 192 -19.26 -7.58 4.27
N LEU A 193 -18.18 -7.18 3.60
CA LEU A 193 -18.20 -6.04 2.69
C LEU A 193 -18.97 -6.36 1.41
N ALA A 194 -18.70 -7.52 0.79
CA ALA A 194 -19.40 -7.99 -0.40
C ALA A 194 -20.92 -8.16 -0.17
N GLY A 195 -21.31 -8.59 1.03
CA GLY A 195 -22.72 -8.77 1.40
C GLY A 195 -23.41 -7.49 1.90
N GLY A 196 -22.73 -6.35 1.96
CA GLY A 196 -23.31 -5.10 2.46
C GLY A 196 -23.79 -5.17 3.90
N ALA A 197 -23.10 -5.91 4.77
CA ALA A 197 -23.61 -6.29 6.10
C ALA A 197 -23.90 -5.11 7.03
N ASN A 198 -23.21 -3.97 6.89
CA ASN A 198 -23.38 -2.76 7.70
C ASN A 198 -23.41 -3.02 9.22
N SER A 199 -22.70 -4.06 9.67
CA SER A 199 -22.82 -4.58 11.04
C SER A 199 -21.87 -3.89 12.02
N ASP A 200 -20.83 -3.23 11.54
CA ASP A 200 -19.75 -2.65 12.34
C ASP A 200 -19.24 -1.32 11.78
N MET A 201 -18.37 -0.63 12.53
CA MET A 201 -17.80 0.66 12.12
C MET A 201 -17.16 0.59 10.73
N LEU A 202 -16.40 -0.48 10.44
CA LEU A 202 -15.68 -0.62 9.18
C LEU A 202 -16.64 -0.81 7.99
N SER A 203 -17.57 -1.75 8.07
CA SER A 203 -18.54 -2.02 6.99
C SER A 203 -19.47 -0.83 6.76
N LYS A 204 -19.90 -0.13 7.82
CA LYS A 204 -20.69 1.11 7.70
C LYS A 204 -19.90 2.22 7.02
N THR A 205 -18.62 2.38 7.37
CA THR A 205 -17.74 3.39 6.73
C THR A 205 -17.58 3.09 5.23
N VAL A 206 -17.32 1.83 4.87
CA VAL A 206 -17.15 1.41 3.46
C VAL A 206 -18.44 1.56 2.66
N ALA A 207 -19.60 1.27 3.26
CA ALA A 207 -20.90 1.45 2.61
C ALA A 207 -21.28 2.92 2.43
N CYS A 208 -20.89 3.79 3.37
CA CYS A 208 -21.25 5.20 3.37
C CYS A 208 -20.30 6.08 2.52
N THR A 209 -19.04 5.67 2.34
CA THR A 209 -18.04 6.50 1.67
C THR A 209 -18.30 6.62 0.17
N ARG A 210 -18.06 7.83 -0.35
CA ARG A 210 -17.96 8.09 -1.80
C ARG A 210 -16.51 8.07 -2.31
N ALA A 211 -15.55 7.97 -1.40
CA ALA A 211 -14.14 7.90 -1.74
C ALA A 211 -13.81 6.52 -2.37
N PRO A 212 -12.72 6.42 -3.14
CA PRO A 212 -12.25 5.14 -3.64
C PRO A 212 -11.95 4.20 -2.45
N VAL A 213 -12.31 2.93 -2.61
CA VAL A 213 -12.08 1.90 -1.60
C VAL A 213 -11.15 0.85 -2.16
N VAL A 214 -10.04 0.63 -1.46
CA VAL A 214 -9.02 -0.36 -1.79
C VAL A 214 -9.12 -1.50 -0.79
N ILE A 215 -9.22 -2.72 -1.28
CA ILE A 215 -9.29 -3.94 -0.47
C ILE A 215 -8.02 -4.74 -0.72
N VAL A 216 -7.35 -5.14 0.34
CA VAL A 216 -6.09 -5.88 0.28
C VAL A 216 -6.29 -7.23 0.98
N PRO A 217 -6.79 -8.25 0.26
CA PRO A 217 -7.06 -9.56 0.83
C PRO A 217 -5.80 -10.20 1.42
N VAL A 218 -5.92 -10.71 2.64
CA VAL A 218 -4.91 -11.60 3.23
C VAL A 218 -5.60 -12.81 3.84
N THR A 219 -5.39 -13.96 3.21
CA THR A 219 -5.91 -15.27 3.61
C THR A 219 -4.85 -16.33 3.32
N ASN A 220 -4.95 -17.52 3.92
CA ASN A 220 -4.17 -18.66 3.43
C ASN A 220 -4.67 -19.12 2.05
N GLY A 221 -3.87 -19.93 1.35
CA GLY A 221 -4.15 -20.35 -0.03
C GLY A 221 -5.42 -21.18 -0.18
N HIS A 222 -5.72 -22.04 0.81
CA HIS A 222 -6.96 -22.82 0.82
C HIS A 222 -8.21 -21.93 0.97
N MET A 223 -8.13 -20.88 1.79
CA MET A 223 -9.22 -19.92 1.94
C MET A 223 -9.34 -19.02 0.71
N TRP A 224 -8.23 -18.66 0.06
CA TRP A 224 -8.25 -17.84 -1.16
C TRP A 224 -9.01 -18.52 -2.30
N THR A 225 -8.81 -19.82 -2.46
CA THR A 225 -9.47 -20.66 -3.48
C THR A 225 -10.88 -21.09 -3.08
N ASN A 226 -11.37 -20.73 -1.89
CA ASN A 226 -12.72 -21.06 -1.46
C ASN A 226 -13.77 -20.33 -2.32
N PRO A 227 -14.80 -21.03 -2.84
CA PRO A 227 -15.83 -20.41 -3.68
C PRO A 227 -16.53 -19.20 -3.05
N ALA A 228 -16.70 -19.17 -1.72
CA ALA A 228 -17.31 -18.04 -1.03
C ALA A 228 -16.39 -16.80 -1.02
N VAL A 229 -15.07 -17.00 -0.88
CA VAL A 229 -14.09 -15.91 -0.94
C VAL A 229 -13.96 -15.40 -2.37
N ALA A 230 -13.88 -16.30 -3.35
CA ALA A 230 -13.85 -15.94 -4.76
C ALA A 230 -15.07 -15.10 -5.17
N ARG A 231 -16.29 -15.53 -4.81
CA ARG A 231 -17.51 -14.74 -5.05
C ARG A 231 -17.49 -13.38 -4.35
N SER A 232 -16.99 -13.32 -3.12
CA SER A 232 -16.90 -12.05 -2.38
C SER A 232 -15.94 -11.07 -3.04
N VAL A 233 -14.79 -11.56 -3.49
CA VAL A 233 -13.80 -10.77 -4.23
C VAL A 233 -14.39 -10.24 -5.53
N GLU A 234 -15.09 -11.09 -6.28
CA GLU A 234 -15.69 -10.67 -7.54
C GLU A 234 -16.80 -9.65 -7.34
N GLN A 235 -17.71 -9.89 -6.37
CA GLN A 235 -18.75 -8.92 -6.03
C GLN A 235 -18.17 -7.56 -5.65
N LEU A 236 -17.10 -7.54 -4.84
CA LEU A 236 -16.45 -6.28 -4.48
C LEU A 236 -15.89 -5.53 -5.69
N ARG A 237 -15.38 -6.23 -6.71
CA ARG A 237 -14.95 -5.60 -7.96
C ARG A 237 -16.12 -5.06 -8.76
N GLU A 238 -17.20 -5.84 -8.88
CA GLU A 238 -18.45 -5.42 -9.53
C GLU A 238 -19.04 -4.17 -8.85
N ASP A 239 -18.92 -4.09 -7.52
CA ASP A 239 -19.32 -2.93 -6.71
C ASP A 239 -18.38 -1.71 -6.86
N GLY A 240 -17.40 -1.77 -7.79
CA GLY A 240 -16.46 -0.69 -8.09
C GLY A 240 -15.32 -0.53 -7.09
N ARG A 241 -15.03 -1.56 -6.27
CA ARG A 241 -13.94 -1.53 -5.28
C ARG A 241 -12.64 -2.05 -5.92
N TYR A 242 -11.51 -1.43 -5.56
CA TYR A 242 -10.20 -1.84 -6.02
C TYR A 242 -9.68 -3.01 -5.17
N VAL A 243 -9.83 -4.25 -5.66
CA VAL A 243 -9.33 -5.43 -4.94
C VAL A 243 -7.93 -5.81 -5.43
N VAL A 244 -6.93 -5.62 -4.57
CA VAL A 244 -5.54 -6.00 -4.85
C VAL A 244 -5.44 -7.52 -4.92
N VAL A 245 -4.83 -8.03 -5.99
CA VAL A 245 -4.56 -9.47 -6.13
C VAL A 245 -3.40 -9.85 -5.19
N PRO A 246 -3.58 -10.82 -4.28
CA PRO A 246 -2.50 -11.29 -3.42
C PRO A 246 -1.36 -11.88 -4.27
N ARG A 247 -0.11 -11.49 -3.97
CA ARG A 247 1.07 -12.14 -4.55
C ARG A 247 1.41 -13.42 -3.79
N ALA A 248 2.05 -14.36 -4.48
CA ALA A 248 2.67 -15.52 -3.85
C ALA A 248 3.65 -15.07 -2.76
N GLY A 249 3.66 -15.75 -1.61
CA GLY A 249 4.58 -15.44 -0.52
C GLY A 249 4.63 -16.55 0.52
N VAL A 250 5.36 -16.33 1.62
CA VAL A 250 5.52 -17.35 2.66
C VAL A 250 4.29 -17.42 3.55
N GLU A 251 3.54 -18.52 3.48
CA GLU A 251 2.42 -18.77 4.36
C GLU A 251 2.91 -19.09 5.78
N VAL A 252 2.54 -18.26 6.75
CA VAL A 252 2.99 -18.36 8.15
C VAL A 252 2.48 -19.63 8.85
N SER A 253 1.36 -20.21 8.39
CA SER A 253 0.75 -21.42 8.95
C SER A 253 1.39 -22.74 8.52
N GLN A 254 2.42 -22.73 7.66
CA GLN A 254 3.04 -23.99 7.22
C GLN A 254 3.92 -24.61 8.32
N HIS A 255 3.45 -25.74 8.87
CA HIS A 255 4.31 -26.69 9.57
C HIS A 255 5.33 -27.30 8.59
N GLU A 256 6.53 -27.57 9.09
CA GLU A 256 7.83 -27.76 8.39
C GLU A 256 7.88 -28.67 7.13
N ALA A 257 6.86 -29.47 6.84
CA ALA A 257 6.86 -30.43 5.75
C ALA A 257 6.47 -29.85 4.36
N ALA A 258 5.99 -28.61 4.26
CA ALA A 258 5.43 -28.04 3.02
C ALA A 258 6.20 -26.84 2.44
N ARG A 259 7.49 -26.67 2.78
CA ARG A 259 8.35 -25.54 2.32
C ARG A 259 8.54 -25.43 0.79
N ALA A 260 8.00 -26.36 -0.01
CA ALA A 260 8.25 -26.46 -1.45
C ALA A 260 7.13 -25.87 -2.35
N ALA A 261 6.02 -25.37 -1.80
CA ALA A 261 4.95 -24.79 -2.62
C ALA A 261 4.78 -23.29 -2.32
N SER A 262 4.98 -22.47 -3.35
CA SER A 262 4.53 -21.07 -3.44
C SER A 262 3.04 -21.01 -3.09
N ALA A 263 2.72 -20.79 -1.82
CA ALA A 263 1.36 -20.61 -1.38
C ALA A 263 0.95 -19.16 -1.62
N ILE A 264 -0.12 -18.96 -2.39
CA ILE A 264 -0.79 -17.66 -2.46
C ILE A 264 -1.35 -17.40 -1.07
N GLY A 265 -0.83 -16.40 -0.35
CA GLY A 265 -1.32 -16.07 0.99
C GLY A 265 -0.31 -15.47 1.96
N GLY A 266 0.99 -15.52 1.65
CA GLY A 266 2.04 -14.91 2.49
C GLY A 266 2.42 -13.47 2.13
N GLY A 267 2.32 -13.09 0.86
CA GLY A 267 2.85 -11.81 0.32
C GLY A 267 1.84 -10.66 0.30
N GLY A 268 0.74 -10.75 1.05
CA GLY A 268 -0.35 -9.78 1.04
C GLY A 268 -0.09 -8.52 1.88
N VAL A 269 1.11 -8.33 2.42
CA VAL A 269 1.50 -7.04 3.00
C VAL A 269 2.10 -6.24 1.88
N LEU A 270 1.35 -5.23 1.43
CA LEU A 270 1.82 -4.23 0.49
C LEU A 270 3.18 -3.72 0.98
N GLY A 271 4.23 -4.06 0.25
CA GLY A 271 5.58 -3.60 0.51
C GLY A 271 5.73 -2.08 0.30
N SER A 272 6.93 -1.65 -0.06
CA SER A 272 7.29 -0.26 -0.37
C SER A 272 6.39 0.44 -1.41
N HIS A 273 5.59 -0.31 -2.18
CA HIS A 273 4.75 0.19 -3.28
C HIS A 273 3.35 0.66 -2.86
N LEU A 274 2.94 0.53 -1.60
CA LEU A 274 1.62 1.00 -1.16
C LEU A 274 1.37 2.47 -1.52
N PRO A 275 2.26 3.43 -1.22
CA PRO A 275 2.03 4.83 -1.57
C PRO A 275 1.82 5.03 -3.07
N ASP A 276 2.62 4.35 -3.91
CA ASP A 276 2.58 4.45 -5.37
C ASP A 276 1.22 3.98 -5.91
N LEU A 277 0.72 2.85 -5.39
CA LEU A 277 -0.61 2.33 -5.71
C LEU A 277 -1.72 3.31 -5.29
N LEU A 278 -1.68 3.86 -4.07
CA LEU A 278 -2.72 4.80 -3.60
C LEU A 278 -2.72 6.08 -4.44
N LEU A 279 -1.54 6.56 -4.84
CA LEU A 279 -1.41 7.74 -5.71
C LEU A 279 -2.02 7.48 -7.09
N ALA A 280 -1.73 6.32 -7.69
CA ALA A 280 -2.30 5.93 -8.98
C ALA A 280 -3.83 5.81 -8.92
N ILE A 281 -4.37 5.15 -7.89
CA ILE A 281 -5.83 5.01 -7.71
C ILE A 281 -6.49 6.38 -7.51
N ARG A 282 -5.86 7.27 -6.72
CA ARG A 282 -6.38 8.63 -6.51
C ARG A 282 -6.39 9.44 -7.81
N ALA A 283 -5.38 9.30 -8.66
CA ALA A 283 -5.34 9.95 -9.96
C ALA A 283 -6.48 9.45 -10.86
N ALA A 284 -6.62 8.13 -11.02
CA ALA A 284 -7.68 7.52 -11.83
C ALA A 284 -9.11 7.88 -11.35
N HIS A 285 -9.31 7.98 -10.03
CA HIS A 285 -10.62 8.32 -9.48
C HIS A 285 -11.01 9.79 -9.68
N ARG A 286 -10.04 10.72 -9.78
CA ARG A 286 -10.34 12.14 -10.09
C ARG A 286 -10.81 12.37 -11.52
N GLU A 287 -10.49 11.44 -12.42
CA GLU A 287 -10.82 11.52 -13.85
C GLU A 287 -12.17 10.85 -14.18
N SER A 288 -12.78 10.17 -13.21
CA SER A 288 -14.13 9.61 -13.34
C SER A 288 -15.19 10.69 -13.01
N PRO A 289 -16.21 10.90 -13.86
CA PRO A 289 -17.18 11.99 -13.76
C PRO A 289 -18.10 11.93 -12.53
#